data_AF-A0A6P4BMX5-F1
#
_entry.id   AF-A0A6P4BMX5-F1
#
_cell.length_a   1.000
_cell.length_b   1.000
_cell.length_c   1.000
_cell.angle_alpha   90.00
_cell.angle_beta   90.00
_cell.angle_gamma   90.00
#
_symmetry.space_group_name_H-M   'P 1'
#
loop_
_entity.id
_entity.type
_entity.pdbx_description
1 polymer ?
#
loop_
_entity_poly.entity_id
_entity_poly.type
_entity_poly.pdbx_seq_one_letter_code
_entity_poly.pdbx_strand_id
1 'polypeptide(L)'
;MTHLLRAIEDLGMRQMEGQEQILHIQSKWMRQQEEWQKQHIEQQQEQYSQLTQAIHQVTERQEHQDKRLQELNQRQLAQMKSFNEFNVLNEGRQLHRKEFNVNTQARLNYMSSNMHQLHYAIPTYDEVQKAFVEQEERKVKQQKDTLKKKMEDAGFWKKLLGKGKGSGSTSTQEKHQEDKQEGEHGQPHE
;
A
#
# COMPACT_ATOMS: atom_id res chain seq x y z
N MET A 1 72.45 38.70 97.12
CA MET A 1 71.22 37.91 97.36
C MET A 1 70.05 38.37 96.49
N THR A 2 69.92 39.67 96.19
CA THR A 2 68.88 40.26 95.32
C THR A 2 68.92 39.83 93.85
N HIS A 3 70.11 39.63 93.26
CA HIS A 3 70.22 39.25 91.84
C HIS A 3 69.75 37.81 91.54
N LEU A 4 69.87 36.89 92.50
CA LEU A 4 69.41 35.50 92.33
C LEU A 4 67.89 35.39 92.39
N LEU A 5 67.25 36.14 93.28
CA LEU A 5 65.79 36.18 93.38
C LEU A 5 65.16 36.78 92.11
N ARG A 6 65.74 37.84 91.58
CA ARG A 6 65.31 38.46 90.32
C ARG A 6 65.47 37.52 89.12
N ALA A 7 66.57 36.76 89.06
CA ALA A 7 66.78 35.77 88.01
C ALA A 7 65.77 34.61 88.07
N ILE A 8 65.33 34.21 89.28
CA ILE A 8 64.30 33.18 89.46
C ILE A 8 62.91 33.71 89.02
N GLU A 9 62.57 34.95 89.38
CA GLU A 9 61.33 35.60 88.92
C GLU A 9 61.31 35.77 87.39
N ASP A 10 62.39 36.25 86.79
CA ASP A 10 62.52 36.40 85.33
C ASP A 10 62.43 35.05 84.61
N LEU A 11 62.99 33.98 85.19
CA LEU A 11 62.89 32.62 84.65
C LEU A 11 61.47 32.07 84.74
N GLY A 12 60.77 32.30 85.86
CA GLY A 12 59.37 31.90 86.05
C GLY A 12 58.42 32.61 85.09
N MET A 13 58.63 33.92 84.86
CA MET A 13 57.88 34.70 83.87
C MET A 13 58.10 34.17 82.45
N ARG A 14 59.35 33.90 82.05
CA ARG A 14 59.65 33.31 80.73
C ARG A 14 59.07 31.92 80.54
N GLN A 15 59.03 31.11 81.60
CA GLN A 15 58.41 29.78 81.55
C GLN A 15 56.90 29.88 81.36
N MET A 16 56.25 30.80 82.07
CA MET A 16 54.81 31.05 81.95
C MET A 16 54.46 31.58 80.56
N GLU A 17 55.19 32.59 80.06
CA GLU A 17 55.03 33.10 78.69
C GLU A 17 55.24 32.02 77.63
N GLY A 18 56.25 31.15 77.82
CA GLY A 18 56.49 30.02 76.93
C GLY A 18 55.34 29.01 76.93
N GLN A 19 54.77 28.70 78.10
CA GLN A 19 53.61 27.81 78.21
C GLN A 19 52.36 28.43 77.58
N GLU A 20 52.10 29.72 77.79
CA GLU A 20 50.98 30.43 77.17
C GLU A 20 51.10 30.46 75.64
N GLN A 21 52.30 30.67 75.10
CA GLN A 21 52.53 30.60 73.66
C GLN A 21 52.26 29.21 73.09
N ILE A 22 52.69 28.15 73.78
CA ILE A 22 52.42 26.76 73.36
C ILE A 22 50.92 26.47 73.38
N LEU A 23 50.21 26.86 74.44
CA LEU A 23 48.76 26.68 74.55
C LEU A 23 48.00 27.48 73.49
N HIS A 24 48.46 28.69 73.17
CA HIS A 24 47.88 29.52 72.12
C HIS A 24 48.03 28.88 70.74
N ILE A 25 49.23 28.37 70.42
CA ILE A 25 49.50 27.65 69.17
C ILE A 25 48.66 26.38 69.08
N GLN A 26 48.58 25.60 70.15
CA GLN A 26 47.78 24.37 70.20
C GLN A 26 46.28 24.67 70.00
N SER A 27 45.76 25.72 70.66
CA SER A 27 44.37 26.16 70.50
C SER A 27 44.07 26.67 69.09
N LYS A 28 45.02 27.33 68.44
CA LYS A 28 44.88 27.79 67.05
C LYS A 28 44.87 26.61 66.08
N TRP A 29 45.77 25.65 66.27
CA TRP A 29 45.83 24.44 65.46
C TRP A 29 44.56 23.59 65.59
N MET A 30 44.06 23.41 66.82
CA MET A 30 42.83 22.65 67.08
C MET A 30 41.61 23.29 66.40
N ARG A 31 41.45 24.62 66.51
CA ARG A 31 40.38 25.34 65.79
C ARG A 31 40.48 25.20 64.28
N GLN A 32 41.69 25.31 63.73
CA GLN A 32 41.88 25.17 62.29
C GLN A 32 41.56 23.75 61.80
N GLN A 33 41.86 22.73 62.61
CA GLN A 33 41.49 21.35 62.30
C GLN A 33 39.97 21.14 62.38
N GLU A 34 39.30 21.69 63.38
CA GLU A 34 37.83 21.61 63.52
C GLU A 34 37.12 22.30 62.35
N GLU A 35 37.57 23.49 61.96
CA GLU A 35 37.03 24.23 60.80
C GLU A 35 37.23 23.45 59.50
N TRP A 36 38.42 22.87 59.31
CA TRP A 36 38.71 22.05 58.14
C TRP A 36 37.83 20.80 58.08
N GLN A 37 37.68 20.08 59.20
CA GLN A 37 36.79 18.93 59.28
C GLN A 37 35.33 19.30 58.99
N LYS A 38 34.86 20.41 59.58
CA LYS A 38 33.50 20.89 59.37
C LYS A 38 33.26 21.20 57.89
N GLN A 39 34.14 21.98 57.26
CA GLN A 39 34.02 22.31 55.83
C GLN A 39 34.04 21.07 54.95
N HIS A 40 34.91 20.11 55.27
CA HIS A 40 35.00 18.86 54.50
C HIS A 40 33.72 18.02 54.62
N ILE A 41 33.15 17.90 55.83
CA ILE A 41 31.89 17.19 56.04
C ILE A 41 30.73 17.90 55.33
N GLU A 42 30.64 19.23 55.44
CA GLU A 42 29.60 20.01 54.77
C GLU A 42 29.67 19.87 53.25
N GLN A 43 30.87 19.97 52.66
CA GLN A 43 31.05 19.77 51.22
C GLN A 43 30.70 18.35 50.78
N GLN A 44 31.14 17.32 51.51
CA GLN A 44 30.74 15.95 51.18
C GLN A 44 29.24 15.78 51.27
N GLN A 45 28.59 16.27 52.33
CA GLN A 45 27.16 16.15 52.51
C GLN A 45 26.39 16.84 51.38
N GLU A 46 26.81 18.04 50.98
CA GLU A 46 26.19 18.75 49.86
C GLU A 46 26.37 18.00 48.54
N GLN A 47 27.59 17.51 48.25
CA GLN A 47 27.85 16.70 47.06
C GLN A 47 27.00 15.42 47.02
N TYR A 48 26.90 14.70 48.15
CA TYR A 48 26.04 13.52 48.25
C TYR A 48 24.58 13.88 48.05
N SER A 49 24.10 14.99 48.64
CA SER A 49 22.72 15.43 48.48
C SER A 49 22.39 15.74 47.02
N GLN A 50 23.27 16.48 46.33
CA GLN A 50 23.11 16.81 44.91
C GLN A 50 23.16 15.55 44.04
N LEU A 51 24.10 14.64 44.31
CA LEU A 51 24.22 13.37 43.59
C LEU A 51 22.97 12.51 43.77
N THR A 52 22.50 12.34 44.99
CA THR A 52 21.29 11.57 45.29
C THR A 52 20.09 12.16 44.58
N GLN A 53 19.93 13.49 44.58
CA GLN A 53 18.84 14.16 43.86
C GLN A 53 18.92 13.93 42.35
N ALA A 54 20.11 14.06 41.76
CA ALA A 54 20.32 13.82 40.34
C ALA A 54 20.00 12.36 39.95
N ILE A 55 20.40 11.39 40.77
CA ILE A 55 20.09 9.97 40.57
C ILE A 55 18.58 9.76 40.60
N HIS A 56 17.87 10.29 41.60
CA HIS A 56 16.40 10.15 41.68
C HIS A 56 15.70 10.71 40.44
N GLN A 57 16.09 11.91 39.98
CA GLN A 57 15.51 12.51 38.77
C GLN A 57 15.78 11.69 37.50
N VAL A 58 16.95 11.05 37.40
CA VAL A 58 17.26 10.17 36.27
C VAL A 58 16.40 8.90 36.34
N THR A 59 16.30 8.28 37.52
CA THR A 59 15.49 7.07 37.73
C THR A 59 14.01 7.33 37.43
N GLU A 60 13.43 8.42 37.94
CA GLU A 60 12.04 8.77 37.67
C GLU A 60 11.77 8.99 36.17
N ARG A 61 12.70 9.66 35.47
CA ARG A 61 12.59 9.84 34.02
C ARG A 61 12.70 8.52 33.26
N GLN A 62 13.59 7.63 33.70
CA GLN A 62 13.77 6.31 33.10
C GLN A 62 12.47 5.49 33.24
N GLU A 63 11.91 5.43 34.45
CA GLU A 63 10.66 4.70 34.69
C GLU A 63 9.48 5.25 33.86
N HIS A 64 9.40 6.58 33.71
CA HIS A 64 8.40 7.20 32.84
C HIS A 64 8.62 6.89 31.36
N GLN A 65 9.86 6.82 30.90
CA GLN A 65 10.17 6.43 29.53
C GLN A 65 9.81 4.96 29.28
N ASP A 66 10.16 4.08 30.20
CA ASP A 66 9.88 2.64 30.10
C ASP A 66 8.36 2.37 30.06
N LYS A 67 7.58 3.02 30.93
CA LYS A 67 6.11 2.94 30.90
C LYS A 67 5.54 3.40 29.56
N ARG A 68 6.03 4.53 29.02
CA ARG A 68 5.58 5.03 27.71
C ARG A 68 5.91 4.07 26.56
N LEU A 69 7.10 3.46 26.58
CA LEU A 69 7.48 2.46 25.59
C LEU A 69 6.60 1.22 25.67
N GLN A 70 6.29 0.76 26.88
CA GLN A 70 5.38 -0.36 27.10
C GLN A 70 3.97 -0.07 26.58
N GLU A 71 3.42 1.11 26.88
CA GLU A 71 2.12 1.55 26.36
C GLU A 71 2.10 1.64 24.83
N LEU A 72 3.16 2.19 24.23
CA LEU A 72 3.28 2.30 22.78
C LEU A 72 3.32 0.92 22.12
N ASN A 73 4.07 -0.02 22.69
CA ASN A 73 4.13 -1.40 22.22
C ASN A 73 2.75 -2.08 22.31
N GLN A 74 2.06 -1.93 23.44
CA GLN A 74 0.71 -2.48 23.60
C GLN A 74 -0.28 -1.91 22.57
N ARG A 75 -0.23 -0.60 22.32
CA ARG A 75 -1.07 0.03 21.29
C ARG A 75 -0.74 -0.49 19.89
N GLN A 76 0.54 -0.65 19.57
CA GLN A 76 0.98 -1.20 18.29
C GLN A 76 0.48 -2.64 18.09
N LEU A 77 0.58 -3.49 19.12
CA LEU A 77 0.08 -4.86 19.08
C LEU A 77 -1.45 -4.90 18.89
N ALA A 78 -2.18 -4.05 19.63
CA ALA A 78 -3.64 -3.96 19.49
C ALA A 78 -4.04 -3.51 18.08
N GLN A 79 -3.37 -2.49 17.53
CA GLN A 79 -3.61 -2.02 16.17
C GLN A 79 -3.32 -3.11 15.13
N MET A 80 -2.20 -3.82 15.25
CA MET A 80 -1.84 -4.90 14.34
C MET A 80 -2.87 -6.03 14.37
N LYS A 81 -3.35 -6.39 15.57
CA LYS A 81 -4.39 -7.41 15.74
C LYS A 81 -5.69 -6.99 15.06
N SER A 82 -6.17 -5.77 15.32
CA SER A 82 -7.41 -5.27 14.69
C SER A 82 -7.28 -5.14 13.17
N PHE A 83 -6.11 -4.72 12.67
CA PHE A 83 -5.86 -4.67 11.23
C PHE A 83 -5.88 -6.07 10.59
N ASN A 84 -5.27 -7.05 11.24
CA ASN A 84 -5.30 -8.43 10.76
C ASN A 84 -6.72 -9.01 10.76
N GLU A 85 -7.48 -8.80 11.83
CA GLU A 85 -8.89 -9.22 11.91
C GLU A 85 -9.73 -8.58 10.79
N PHE A 86 -9.55 -7.29 10.52
CA PHE A 86 -10.20 -6.59 9.42
C PHE A 86 -9.86 -7.21 8.06
N ASN A 87 -8.58 -7.51 7.80
CA ASN A 87 -8.15 -8.12 6.54
C ASN A 87 -8.78 -9.49 6.34
N VAL A 88 -8.74 -10.37 7.35
CA VAL A 88 -9.34 -11.71 7.27
C VAL A 88 -10.84 -11.63 7.01
N LEU A 89 -11.56 -10.74 7.69
CA LEU A 89 -13.00 -10.54 7.46
C LEU A 89 -13.28 -10.02 6.05
N ASN A 90 -12.48 -9.08 5.56
CA ASN A 90 -12.64 -8.52 4.23
C ASN A 90 -12.33 -9.55 3.13
N GLU A 91 -11.27 -10.33 3.28
CA GLU A 91 -10.92 -11.44 2.40
C GLU A 91 -12.05 -12.48 2.37
N GLY A 92 -12.55 -12.90 3.54
CA GLY A 92 -13.67 -13.83 3.64
C GLY A 92 -14.93 -13.34 2.93
N ARG A 93 -15.28 -12.06 3.09
CA ARG A 93 -16.41 -11.44 2.38
C ARG A 93 -16.20 -11.46 0.86
N GLN A 94 -15.00 -11.15 0.39
CA GLN A 94 -14.71 -11.13 -1.04
C GLN A 94 -14.71 -12.54 -1.64
N LEU A 95 -14.17 -13.53 -0.93
CA LEU A 95 -14.23 -14.94 -1.33
C LEU A 95 -15.67 -15.41 -1.43
N HIS A 96 -16.49 -15.19 -0.39
CA HIS A 96 -17.90 -15.57 -0.41
C HIS A 96 -18.65 -14.93 -1.59
N ARG A 97 -18.38 -13.64 -1.88
CA ARG A 97 -18.98 -12.97 -3.04
C ARG A 97 -18.51 -13.58 -4.36
N LYS A 98 -17.23 -13.88 -4.51
CA LYS A 98 -16.67 -14.53 -5.69
C LYS A 98 -17.27 -15.92 -5.90
N GLU A 99 -17.34 -16.73 -4.84
CA GLU A 99 -17.94 -18.06 -4.88
C GLU A 99 -19.42 -18.02 -5.27
N PHE A 100 -20.19 -17.10 -4.67
CA PHE A 100 -21.59 -16.90 -5.04
C PHE A 100 -21.73 -16.56 -6.53
N ASN A 101 -20.91 -15.63 -7.04
CA ASN A 101 -20.94 -15.23 -8.45
C ASN A 101 -20.56 -16.38 -9.38
N VAL A 102 -19.48 -17.11 -9.08
CA VAL A 102 -19.02 -18.24 -9.89
C VAL A 102 -20.06 -19.36 -9.92
N ASN A 103 -20.63 -19.73 -8.76
CA ASN A 103 -21.66 -20.76 -8.66
C ASN A 103 -22.93 -20.35 -9.43
N THR A 104 -23.36 -19.10 -9.26
CA THR A 104 -24.50 -18.55 -9.99
C THR A 104 -24.26 -18.57 -11.49
N GLN A 105 -23.09 -18.13 -11.96
CA GLN A 105 -22.74 -18.17 -13.38
C GLN A 105 -22.70 -19.60 -13.92
N ALA A 106 -22.11 -20.54 -13.17
CA ALA A 106 -22.07 -21.94 -13.57
C ALA A 106 -23.48 -22.55 -13.71
N ARG A 107 -24.38 -22.25 -12.76
CA ARG A 107 -25.78 -22.68 -12.81
C ARG A 107 -26.52 -22.07 -14.01
N LEU A 108 -26.35 -20.76 -14.24
CA LEU A 108 -26.96 -20.08 -15.38
C LEU A 108 -26.44 -20.65 -16.71
N ASN A 109 -25.14 -20.90 -16.83
CA ASN A 109 -24.54 -21.52 -18.01
C ASN A 109 -25.10 -22.93 -18.25
N TYR A 110 -25.20 -23.74 -17.19
CA TYR A 110 -25.77 -25.07 -17.27
C TYR A 110 -27.24 -25.03 -17.72
N MET A 111 -28.06 -24.18 -17.11
CA MET A 111 -29.45 -24.03 -17.50
C MET A 111 -29.55 -23.58 -18.95
N SER A 112 -28.90 -22.48 -19.33
CA SER A 112 -28.96 -21.93 -20.69
C SER A 112 -28.53 -22.94 -21.75
N SER A 113 -27.51 -23.75 -21.48
CA SER A 113 -27.01 -24.75 -22.44
C SER A 113 -27.91 -25.98 -22.53
N ASN A 114 -28.64 -26.31 -21.48
CA ASN A 114 -29.47 -27.52 -21.39
C ASN A 114 -30.98 -27.22 -21.34
N MET A 115 -31.41 -25.98 -21.59
CA MET A 115 -32.83 -25.60 -21.52
C MET A 115 -33.70 -26.48 -22.40
N HIS A 116 -33.27 -26.77 -23.63
CA HIS A 116 -34.00 -27.66 -24.54
C HIS A 116 -34.07 -29.11 -24.02
N GLN A 117 -33.01 -29.59 -23.36
CA GLN A 117 -32.98 -30.94 -22.78
C GLN A 117 -33.88 -31.04 -21.53
N LEU A 118 -33.92 -29.98 -20.73
CA LEU A 118 -34.78 -29.90 -19.54
C LEU A 118 -36.26 -29.65 -19.91
N HIS A 119 -36.50 -28.91 -20.99
CA HIS A 119 -37.81 -28.56 -21.50
C HIS A 119 -37.81 -28.61 -23.03
N TYR A 120 -38.13 -29.79 -23.59
CA TYR A 120 -38.14 -30.03 -25.03
C TYR A 120 -39.03 -29.08 -25.84
N ALA A 121 -40.02 -28.44 -25.21
CA ALA A 121 -40.88 -27.44 -25.85
C ALA A 121 -40.15 -26.11 -26.15
N ILE A 122 -39.00 -25.86 -25.52
CA ILE A 122 -38.18 -24.68 -25.75
C ILE A 122 -37.21 -25.00 -26.89
N PRO A 123 -37.29 -24.34 -28.06
CA PRO A 123 -36.41 -24.64 -29.18
C PRO A 123 -34.96 -24.29 -28.87
N THR A 124 -34.03 -25.02 -29.49
CA THR A 124 -32.60 -24.73 -29.40
C THR A 124 -32.26 -23.41 -30.11
N TYR A 125 -31.11 -22.83 -29.76
CA TYR A 125 -30.62 -21.62 -30.44
C TYR A 125 -30.49 -21.84 -31.96
N ASP A 126 -29.93 -22.97 -32.38
CA ASP A 126 -29.70 -23.27 -33.79
C ASP A 126 -31.02 -23.38 -34.58
N GLU A 127 -32.07 -23.96 -33.97
CA GLU A 127 -33.39 -24.04 -34.57
C GLU A 127 -34.02 -22.66 -34.76
N VAL A 128 -33.97 -21.81 -33.73
CA VAL A 128 -34.48 -20.43 -33.81
C VAL A 128 -33.68 -19.62 -34.83
N GLN A 129 -32.36 -19.74 -34.82
CA GLN A 129 -31.45 -19.04 -35.72
C GLN A 129 -31.71 -19.44 -37.18
N LYS A 130 -31.83 -20.75 -37.45
CA LYS A 130 -32.16 -21.25 -38.77
C LYS A 130 -33.52 -20.73 -39.26
N ALA A 131 -34.55 -20.80 -38.41
CA ALA A 131 -35.88 -20.31 -38.77
C ALA A 131 -35.86 -18.80 -39.10
N PHE A 132 -35.08 -18.02 -38.36
CA PHE A 132 -34.90 -16.60 -38.60
C PHE A 132 -34.17 -16.31 -39.92
N VAL A 133 -33.06 -17.02 -40.18
CA VAL A 133 -32.30 -16.91 -41.43
C VAL A 133 -33.18 -17.26 -42.64
N GLU A 134 -33.89 -18.39 -42.59
CA GLU A 134 -34.79 -18.79 -43.67
C GLU A 134 -35.91 -17.78 -43.91
N GLN A 135 -36.43 -17.15 -42.85
CA GLN A 135 -37.43 -16.10 -42.98
C GLN A 135 -36.88 -14.86 -43.70
N GLU A 136 -35.67 -14.42 -43.34
CA GLU A 136 -35.02 -13.30 -44.00
C GLU A 136 -34.68 -13.62 -45.46
N GLU A 137 -34.17 -14.82 -45.76
CA GLU A 137 -33.93 -15.26 -47.14
C GLU A 137 -35.21 -15.22 -48.00
N ARG A 138 -36.35 -15.66 -47.44
CA ARG A 138 -37.65 -15.58 -48.14
C ARG A 138 -38.06 -14.14 -48.42
N LYS A 139 -37.88 -13.22 -47.46
CA LYS A 139 -38.17 -11.79 -47.66
C LYS A 139 -37.29 -11.20 -48.77
N VAL A 140 -35.99 -11.47 -48.74
CA VAL A 140 -35.03 -11.02 -49.76
C VAL A 140 -35.41 -11.56 -51.14
N LYS A 141 -35.76 -12.84 -51.24
CA LYS A 141 -36.20 -13.46 -52.49
C LYS A 141 -37.47 -12.80 -53.03
N GLN A 142 -38.47 -12.57 -52.17
CA GLN A 142 -39.72 -11.94 -52.55
C GLN A 142 -39.51 -10.48 -53.01
N GLN A 143 -38.63 -9.73 -52.35
CA GLN A 143 -38.25 -8.39 -52.77
C GLN A 143 -37.54 -8.40 -54.13
N LYS A 144 -36.61 -9.34 -54.35
CA LYS A 144 -35.92 -9.51 -55.64
C LYS A 144 -36.89 -9.83 -56.77
N ASP A 145 -37.82 -10.76 -56.55
CA ASP A 145 -38.83 -11.14 -57.55
C ASP A 145 -39.79 -9.97 -57.84
N THR A 146 -40.19 -9.23 -56.81
CA THR A 146 -41.01 -8.02 -56.96
C THR A 146 -40.28 -6.94 -57.75
N LEU A 147 -38.99 -6.73 -57.47
CA LEU A 147 -38.16 -5.79 -58.21
C LEU A 147 -38.02 -6.21 -59.67
N LYS A 148 -37.73 -7.48 -59.94
CA LYS A 148 -37.62 -8.03 -61.29
C LYS A 148 -38.90 -7.80 -62.08
N LYS A 149 -40.06 -8.11 -61.50
CA LYS A 149 -41.36 -7.87 -62.12
C LYS A 149 -41.59 -6.38 -62.41
N LYS A 150 -41.30 -5.49 -61.46
CA LYS A 150 -41.39 -4.03 -61.69
C LYS A 150 -40.49 -3.56 -62.82
N MET A 151 -39.29 -4.12 -62.96
CA MET A 151 -38.38 -3.81 -64.07
C MET A 151 -38.92 -4.33 -65.41
N GLU A 152 -39.50 -5.53 -65.43
CA GLU A 152 -40.20 -6.09 -66.60
C GLU A 152 -41.39 -5.21 -67.02
N ASP A 153 -42.27 -4.86 -66.08
CA ASP A 153 -43.46 -4.02 -66.29
C ASP A 153 -43.09 -2.59 -66.76
N ALA A 154 -42.00 -2.02 -66.22
CA ALA A 154 -41.47 -0.73 -66.66
C ALA A 154 -40.78 -0.79 -68.05
N GLY A 155 -40.75 -1.97 -68.68
CA GLY A 155 -40.16 -2.15 -70.01
C GLY A 155 -38.63 -2.07 -70.03
N PHE A 156 -37.97 -2.15 -68.87
CA PHE A 156 -36.51 -2.14 -68.77
C PHE A 156 -35.89 -3.22 -69.67
N TRP A 157 -36.47 -4.43 -69.66
CA TRP A 157 -36.02 -5.57 -70.47
C TRP A 157 -36.50 -5.54 -71.92
N LYS A 158 -37.54 -4.76 -72.26
CA LYS A 158 -37.99 -4.56 -73.67
C LYS A 158 -36.97 -3.79 -74.51
N LYS A 159 -36.14 -2.93 -73.89
CA LYS A 159 -35.09 -2.17 -74.59
C LYS A 159 -33.88 -3.03 -75.00
N LEU A 160 -33.71 -4.22 -74.40
CA LEU A 160 -32.59 -5.13 -74.66
C LEU A 160 -32.89 -6.15 -75.78
N LEU A 161 -34.14 -6.56 -75.97
CA LEU A 161 -34.54 -7.54 -77.00
C LEU A 161 -34.96 -6.90 -78.34
N GLY A 162 -34.99 -5.57 -78.44
CA GLY A 162 -35.53 -4.81 -79.58
C GLY A 162 -34.55 -4.28 -80.62
N LYS A 163 -33.25 -4.61 -80.56
CA LYS A 163 -32.25 -4.21 -81.58
C LYS A 163 -31.48 -5.42 -82.09
N GLY A 164 -32.00 -6.04 -83.14
CA GLY A 164 -31.37 -7.20 -83.78
C GLY A 164 -31.92 -7.53 -85.16
N LYS A 165 -32.14 -6.52 -86.00
CA LYS A 165 -32.28 -6.69 -87.46
C LYS A 165 -31.58 -5.52 -88.16
N GLY A 166 -30.43 -5.80 -88.78
CA GLY A 166 -29.75 -4.84 -89.63
C GLY A 166 -28.25 -5.10 -89.86
N SER A 167 -27.97 -5.95 -90.86
CA SER A 167 -26.92 -5.76 -91.88
C SER A 167 -25.42 -5.69 -91.50
N GLY A 168 -24.65 -6.70 -91.97
CA GLY A 168 -23.50 -6.48 -92.85
C GLY A 168 -22.09 -6.49 -92.23
N SER A 169 -21.33 -7.57 -92.55
CA SER A 169 -19.87 -7.76 -92.72
C SER A 169 -18.88 -6.70 -92.17
N THR A 170 -17.72 -7.04 -91.61
CA THR A 170 -16.57 -7.67 -92.32
C THR A 170 -15.46 -8.06 -91.31
N SER A 171 -14.96 -9.31 -91.43
CA SER A 171 -13.54 -9.74 -91.51
C SER A 171 -12.51 -9.53 -90.38
N THR A 172 -11.75 -10.63 -90.15
CA THR A 172 -10.33 -10.75 -89.68
C THR A 172 -10.05 -10.29 -88.23
N GLN A 173 -9.18 -10.88 -87.41
CA GLN A 173 -8.27 -12.03 -87.41
C GLN A 173 -7.55 -11.94 -86.05
N GLU A 174 -7.24 -13.06 -85.39
CA GLU A 174 -6.24 -13.20 -84.29
C GLU A 174 -6.50 -12.38 -83.00
N LYS A 175 -6.17 -12.80 -81.77
CA LYS A 175 -5.19 -13.76 -81.27
C LYS A 175 -5.56 -14.11 -79.82
N HIS A 176 -5.26 -15.33 -79.40
CA HIS A 176 -5.25 -15.78 -78.01
C HIS A 176 -4.30 -14.94 -77.13
N GLN A 177 -4.68 -14.72 -75.87
CA GLN A 177 -3.84 -15.05 -74.72
C GLN A 177 -4.69 -15.14 -73.44
N GLU A 178 -4.77 -16.36 -72.89
CA GLU A 178 -4.97 -16.57 -71.45
C GLU A 178 -3.76 -16.01 -70.71
N ASP A 179 -4.00 -15.34 -69.58
CA ASP A 179 -3.15 -15.55 -68.42
C ASP A 179 -3.98 -15.40 -67.14
N LYS A 180 -4.02 -16.49 -66.38
CA LYS A 180 -4.44 -16.53 -64.98
C LYS A 180 -3.27 -16.02 -64.14
N GLN A 181 -3.54 -15.20 -63.14
CA GLN A 181 -2.85 -15.34 -61.85
C GLN A 181 -3.66 -14.76 -60.70
N GLU A 182 -4.01 -15.65 -59.79
CA GLU A 182 -4.31 -15.40 -58.38
C GLU A 182 -3.11 -14.70 -57.72
N GLY A 183 -3.38 -13.91 -56.67
CA GLY A 183 -2.33 -13.34 -55.83
C GLY A 183 -2.86 -12.33 -54.83
N GLU A 184 -3.30 -12.82 -53.68
CA GLU A 184 -3.39 -12.05 -52.44
C GLU A 184 -2.05 -11.39 -52.09
N HIS A 185 -2.11 -10.15 -51.60
CA HIS A 185 -1.27 -9.55 -50.54
C HIS A 185 -1.78 -8.11 -50.37
N GLY A 186 -2.34 -7.71 -49.23
CA GLY A 186 -1.58 -7.46 -48.00
C GLY A 186 -1.13 -6.00 -47.99
N GLN A 187 -1.96 -5.09 -47.48
CA GLN A 187 -1.57 -3.70 -47.21
C GLN A 187 -1.10 -3.57 -45.75
N PRO A 188 0.07 -2.94 -45.49
CA PRO A 188 0.42 -2.41 -44.19
C PRO A 188 0.41 -0.87 -44.14
N HIS A 189 0.36 -0.37 -42.90
CA HIS A 189 0.57 1.00 -42.41
C HIS A 189 -0.62 1.98 -42.54
N GLU A 190 -1.00 2.71 -41.50
CA GLU A 190 -0.25 3.24 -40.33
C GLU A 190 -0.79 2.83 -38.96
#